data_AF-A0A0R2G910-F1
#
_entry.id   AF-A0A0R2G910-F1
#
_cell.length_a   1.000
_cell.length_b   1.000
_cell.length_c   1.000
_cell.angle_alpha   90.00
_cell.angle_beta   90.00
_cell.angle_gamma   90.00
#
_symmetry.space_group_name_H-M   'P 1'
#
loop_
_entity.id
_entity.type
_entity.pdbx_description
1 polymer ?
#
loop_
_entity_poly.entity_id
_entity_poly.type
_entity_poly.pdbx_seq_one_letter_code
_entity_poly.pdbx_strand_id
1 'polypeptide(L)'
;MSREYEKPTEVFKPHNSADVEPTENATTLSTSGRLISYNDQLKDSLENGYNFTKLLDQLITTTSTNELFEAAQALSTYQLDTAYLTFPQQYSQSDFYLIFINRLLALHDRERVILQSSDRYNELYHEFPGINSAGYFIFKLENTVQGGAYYTEKTTGEALFYLNFEKHVLRFNSRAVTQLLLVEYHEKISQDAIKGFENYLLDIGNFLKEDYGFDVDFTLLDPSNSAVYQLADPNLPNSIIDRLFVEAANGGRMLELGENSSPILKLDSGTVIELFEQHNYEDDIDLGWGIKVYDQQHKIGWFDVLLRYEFLRSWYLENLNTLEIQSDALYFN
;
A
#
# COMPACT_ATOMS: atom_id res chain seq x y z
N MET A 1 -43.33 -38.46 29.63
CA MET A 1 -42.97 -37.25 28.87
C MET A 1 -41.56 -37.46 28.34
N SER A 2 -41.43 -37.93 27.10
CA SER A 2 -40.15 -38.14 26.45
C SER A 2 -40.02 -37.03 25.40
N ARG A 3 -39.08 -36.11 25.58
CA ARG A 3 -38.76 -35.10 24.55
C ARG A 3 -37.93 -35.81 23.49
N GLU A 4 -38.55 -36.09 22.34
CA GLU A 4 -37.84 -36.51 21.13
C GLU A 4 -36.90 -35.39 20.69
N TYR A 5 -35.60 -35.67 20.80
CA TYR A 5 -34.55 -34.97 20.07
C TYR A 5 -34.41 -35.67 18.71
N GLU A 6 -35.24 -35.33 17.74
CA GLU A 6 -34.92 -35.58 16.34
C GLU A 6 -34.87 -34.23 15.65
N LYS A 7 -33.68 -33.62 15.65
CA LYS A 7 -33.39 -32.65 14.59
C LYS A 7 -33.49 -33.44 13.28
N PRO A 8 -34.34 -33.02 12.32
CA PRO A 8 -34.42 -33.70 11.03
C PRO A 8 -33.03 -33.75 10.41
N THR A 9 -32.72 -34.85 9.71
CA THR A 9 -31.47 -34.97 8.95
C THR A 9 -31.32 -33.77 8.04
N GLU A 10 -30.39 -32.88 8.37
CA GLU A 10 -30.03 -31.78 7.49
C GLU A 10 -29.29 -32.38 6.30
N VAL A 11 -29.94 -32.36 5.12
CA VAL A 11 -29.28 -32.72 3.87
C VAL A 11 -28.28 -31.61 3.59
N PHE A 12 -27.00 -31.90 3.84
CA PHE A 12 -25.92 -30.98 3.56
C PHE A 12 -25.92 -30.67 2.06
N LYS A 13 -26.30 -29.44 1.71
CA LYS A 13 -26.09 -28.90 0.37
C LYS A 13 -24.80 -28.10 0.41
N PRO A 14 -23.85 -28.34 -0.50
CA PRO A 14 -22.64 -27.55 -0.55
C PRO A 14 -22.98 -26.06 -0.67
N HIS A 15 -22.30 -25.21 0.10
CA HIS A 15 -22.45 -23.76 -0.02
C HIS A 15 -22.06 -23.35 -1.45
N ASN A 16 -22.87 -22.47 -2.07
CA ASN A 16 -22.80 -22.06 -3.49
C ASN A 16 -23.22 -23.11 -4.56
N SER A 17 -24.18 -23.98 -4.27
CA SER A 17 -24.82 -24.84 -5.29
C SER A 17 -25.97 -24.16 -6.07
N ALA A 18 -26.04 -22.83 -6.04
CA ALA A 18 -26.81 -22.08 -7.03
C ALA A 18 -25.93 -21.97 -8.29
N ASP A 19 -26.35 -22.62 -9.37
CA ASP A 19 -25.73 -22.56 -10.72
C ASP A 19 -24.55 -23.49 -11.04
N VAL A 20 -24.47 -24.67 -10.41
CA VAL A 20 -23.77 -25.80 -11.05
C VAL A 20 -24.81 -26.62 -11.82
N GLU A 21 -24.88 -26.42 -13.14
CA GLU A 21 -25.57 -27.39 -14.00
C GLU A 21 -24.99 -28.78 -13.69
N PRO A 22 -25.85 -29.79 -13.47
CA PRO A 22 -25.39 -31.12 -13.15
C PRO A 22 -24.58 -31.64 -14.34
N THR A 23 -23.24 -31.61 -14.22
CA THR A 23 -22.36 -32.29 -15.17
C THR A 23 -22.88 -33.73 -15.30
N GLU A 24 -23.13 -34.17 -16.53
CA GLU A 24 -23.79 -35.44 -16.89
C GLU A 24 -23.15 -36.71 -16.30
N ASN A 25 -22.06 -36.60 -15.54
CA ASN A 25 -21.40 -37.69 -14.82
C ASN A 25 -22.00 -38.01 -13.44
N ALA A 26 -23.01 -37.27 -12.96
CA ALA A 26 -23.63 -37.49 -11.64
C ALA A 26 -24.57 -38.73 -11.55
N THR A 27 -24.72 -39.52 -12.63
CA THR A 27 -25.71 -40.59 -12.74
C THR A 27 -25.21 -42.02 -12.48
N THR A 28 -24.03 -42.25 -11.87
CA THR A 28 -23.53 -43.63 -11.67
C THR A 28 -22.83 -43.96 -10.34
N LEU A 29 -22.94 -43.14 -9.29
CA LEU A 29 -22.42 -43.53 -7.96
C LEU A 29 -23.47 -44.30 -7.15
N SER A 30 -23.14 -45.54 -6.78
CA SER A 30 -23.89 -46.33 -5.79
C SER A 30 -23.98 -45.60 -4.44
N THR A 31 -24.94 -45.96 -3.57
CA THR A 31 -25.07 -45.34 -2.24
C THR A 31 -23.76 -45.36 -1.45
N SER A 32 -23.04 -46.48 -1.50
CA SER A 32 -21.71 -46.59 -0.87
C SER A 32 -20.68 -45.66 -1.53
N GLY A 33 -20.71 -45.52 -2.86
CA GLY A 33 -19.85 -44.58 -3.58
C GLY A 33 -20.12 -43.11 -3.22
N ARG A 34 -21.38 -42.74 -3.01
CA ARG A 34 -21.76 -41.40 -2.53
C ARG A 34 -21.25 -41.12 -1.11
N LEU A 35 -21.37 -42.10 -0.21
CA LEU A 35 -20.88 -41.98 1.17
C LEU A 35 -19.34 -41.90 1.23
N ILE A 36 -18.64 -42.69 0.41
CA ILE A 36 -17.18 -42.62 0.29
C ILE A 36 -16.76 -41.25 -0.24
N SER A 37 -17.35 -40.81 -1.36
CA SER A 37 -17.03 -39.51 -1.96
C SER A 37 -17.29 -38.35 -1.00
N TYR A 38 -18.39 -38.36 -0.25
CA TYR A 38 -18.65 -37.36 0.79
C TYR A 38 -17.58 -37.35 1.88
N ASN A 39 -17.22 -38.53 2.40
CA ASN A 39 -16.21 -38.66 3.44
C ASN A 39 -14.82 -38.22 2.96
N ASP A 40 -14.48 -38.47 1.69
CA ASP A 40 -13.21 -38.04 1.11
C ASP A 40 -13.18 -36.51 0.92
N GLN A 41 -14.25 -35.89 0.42
CA GLN A 41 -14.35 -34.42 0.33
C GLN A 41 -14.24 -33.73 1.70
N LEU A 42 -14.78 -34.35 2.75
CA LEU A 42 -14.64 -33.86 4.13
C LEU A 42 -13.18 -33.93 4.60
N LYS A 43 -12.47 -35.03 4.31
CA LYS A 43 -11.04 -35.16 4.63
C LYS A 43 -10.21 -34.13 3.88
N ASP A 44 -10.45 -33.96 2.59
CA ASP A 44 -9.76 -32.98 1.75
C ASP A 44 -9.96 -31.56 2.31
N SER A 45 -11.18 -31.24 2.77
CA SER A 45 -11.49 -29.94 3.38
C SER A 45 -10.78 -29.72 4.72
N LEU A 46 -10.66 -30.77 5.54
CA LEU A 46 -9.91 -30.71 6.79
C LEU A 46 -8.40 -30.60 6.55
N GLU A 47 -7.88 -31.28 5.52
CA GLU A 47 -6.48 -31.15 5.10
C GLU A 47 -6.19 -29.75 4.56
N ASN A 48 -7.11 -29.14 3.82
CA ASN A 48 -7.03 -27.73 3.39
C ASN A 48 -6.89 -26.81 4.62
N GLY A 49 -7.76 -26.98 5.62
CA GLY A 49 -7.65 -26.23 6.88
C GLY A 49 -6.32 -26.43 7.61
N TYR A 50 -5.79 -27.66 7.63
CA TYR A 50 -4.49 -27.95 8.23
C TYR A 50 -3.33 -27.28 7.46
N ASN A 51 -3.39 -27.26 6.13
CA ASN A 51 -2.40 -26.59 5.31
C ASN A 51 -2.44 -25.07 5.48
N PHE A 52 -3.65 -24.50 5.58
CA PHE A 52 -3.83 -23.10 5.96
C PHE A 52 -3.17 -22.78 7.31
N THR A 53 -3.38 -23.60 8.34
CA THR A 53 -2.76 -23.34 9.65
C THR A 53 -1.23 -23.40 9.60
N LYS A 54 -0.64 -24.28 8.78
CA LYS A 54 0.82 -24.30 8.60
C LYS A 54 1.35 -23.01 7.97
N LEU A 55 0.67 -22.51 6.95
CA LEU A 55 1.04 -21.25 6.31
C LEU A 55 0.92 -20.08 7.30
N LEU A 56 -0.14 -20.08 8.11
CA LEU A 56 -0.33 -19.07 9.15
C LEU A 56 0.76 -19.15 10.23
N ASP A 57 1.08 -20.36 10.71
CA ASP A 57 2.16 -20.59 11.67
C ASP A 57 3.51 -20.08 11.12
N GLN A 58 3.78 -20.34 9.84
CA GLN A 58 4.97 -19.84 9.15
C GLN A 58 4.96 -18.31 9.08
N LEU A 59 3.86 -17.69 8.65
CA LEU A 59 3.71 -16.23 8.56
C LEU A 59 3.97 -15.54 9.92
N ILE A 60 3.46 -16.10 11.02
CA ILE A 60 3.55 -15.45 12.34
C ILE A 60 4.85 -15.76 13.09
N THR A 61 5.46 -16.94 12.91
CA THR A 61 6.59 -17.39 13.74
C THR A 61 7.95 -17.41 13.03
N THR A 62 7.99 -17.42 11.70
CA THR A 62 9.27 -17.52 10.99
C THR A 62 10.18 -16.33 11.29
N THR A 63 11.48 -16.60 11.25
CA THR A 63 12.55 -15.60 11.31
C THR A 63 13.25 -15.44 9.95
N SER A 64 12.81 -16.17 8.92
CA SER A 64 13.33 -16.09 7.56
C SER A 64 12.45 -15.15 6.74
N THR A 65 13.05 -14.14 6.12
CA THR A 65 12.34 -13.19 5.24
C THR A 65 11.69 -13.93 4.07
N ASN A 66 12.40 -14.85 3.43
CA ASN A 66 11.86 -15.64 2.31
C ASN A 66 10.65 -16.49 2.72
N GLU A 67 10.73 -17.19 3.86
CA GLU A 67 9.61 -18.00 4.36
C GLU A 67 8.40 -17.13 4.73
N LEU A 68 8.65 -15.91 5.26
CA LEU A 68 7.60 -14.95 5.56
C LEU A 68 6.86 -14.55 4.28
N PHE A 69 7.61 -14.22 3.23
CA PHE A 69 7.06 -13.81 1.95
C PHE A 69 6.29 -14.93 1.25
N GLU A 70 6.85 -16.14 1.18
CA GLU A 70 6.18 -17.31 0.60
C GLU A 70 4.85 -17.61 1.28
N ALA A 71 4.82 -17.56 2.63
CA ALA A 71 3.60 -17.77 3.39
C ALA A 71 2.57 -16.67 3.14
N ALA A 72 2.98 -15.39 3.14
CA ALA A 72 2.11 -14.26 2.86
C ALA A 72 1.51 -14.33 1.45
N GLN A 73 2.34 -14.63 0.44
CA GLN A 73 1.92 -14.77 -0.94
C GLN A 73 0.89 -15.89 -1.07
N ALA A 74 1.16 -17.07 -0.52
CA ALA A 74 0.23 -18.20 -0.54
C ALA A 74 -1.09 -17.89 0.18
N LEU A 75 -1.04 -17.24 1.35
CA LEU A 75 -2.22 -16.88 2.12
C LEU A 75 -3.07 -15.80 1.46
N SER A 76 -2.45 -14.86 0.73
CA SER A 76 -3.15 -13.75 0.07
C SER A 76 -4.13 -14.19 -1.01
N THR A 77 -3.98 -15.40 -1.55
CA THR A 77 -4.87 -16.00 -2.56
C THR A 77 -5.53 -17.29 -2.07
N TYR A 78 -5.32 -17.66 -0.79
CA TYR A 78 -5.79 -18.93 -0.25
C TYR A 78 -7.32 -18.94 -0.11
N GLN A 79 -7.93 -20.04 -0.54
CA GLN A 79 -9.36 -20.31 -0.36
C GLN A 79 -9.52 -21.37 0.73
N LEU A 80 -9.80 -20.93 1.96
CA LEU A 80 -9.92 -21.83 3.12
C LEU A 80 -11.24 -22.62 3.07
N ASP A 81 -12.34 -21.93 2.85
CA ASP A 81 -13.66 -22.55 2.75
C ASP A 81 -13.77 -23.38 1.48
N THR A 82 -14.34 -24.56 1.63
CA THR A 82 -14.69 -25.43 0.50
C THR A 82 -16.21 -25.49 0.35
N ALA A 83 -16.67 -26.11 -0.72
CA ALA A 83 -18.08 -26.43 -0.88
C ALA A 83 -18.63 -27.30 0.27
N TYR A 84 -17.77 -28.04 0.98
CA TYR A 84 -18.14 -29.05 1.99
C TYR A 84 -17.88 -28.63 3.44
N LEU A 85 -17.03 -27.64 3.68
CA LEU A 85 -16.70 -27.15 5.02
C LEU A 85 -16.46 -25.65 4.97
N THR A 86 -17.15 -24.92 5.85
CA THR A 86 -16.94 -23.49 6.07
C THR A 86 -16.37 -23.29 7.47
N PHE A 87 -15.27 -22.57 7.58
CA PHE A 87 -14.61 -22.26 8.84
C PHE A 87 -15.25 -20.99 9.44
N PRO A 88 -15.71 -21.04 10.70
CA PRO A 88 -16.54 -19.97 11.27
C PRO A 88 -15.76 -18.68 11.58
N GLN A 89 -14.44 -18.75 11.76
CA GLN A 89 -13.57 -17.59 11.94
C GLN A 89 -12.40 -17.72 10.97
N GLN A 90 -12.20 -16.69 10.16
CA GLN A 90 -11.10 -16.60 9.21
C GLN A 90 -10.68 -15.15 9.05
N TYR A 91 -9.38 -14.95 8.87
CA TYR A 91 -8.87 -13.69 8.36
C TYR A 91 -9.21 -13.56 6.88
N SER A 92 -9.51 -12.35 6.45
CA SER A 92 -9.69 -12.02 5.04
C SER A 92 -8.33 -12.05 4.31
N GLN A 93 -8.37 -12.17 2.98
CA GLN A 93 -7.16 -12.09 2.16
C GLN A 93 -6.41 -10.76 2.35
N SER A 94 -7.12 -9.65 2.56
CA SER A 94 -6.53 -8.34 2.89
C SER A 94 -5.79 -8.31 4.23
N ASP A 95 -6.25 -9.08 5.22
CA ASP A 95 -5.62 -9.11 6.55
C ASP A 95 -4.20 -9.70 6.49
N PHE A 96 -3.94 -10.63 5.57
CA PHE A 96 -2.60 -11.20 5.41
C PHE A 96 -1.57 -10.21 4.90
N TYR A 97 -1.97 -9.20 4.11
CA TYR A 97 -1.09 -8.10 3.74
C TYR A 97 -0.70 -7.25 4.97
N LEU A 98 -1.64 -7.00 5.88
CA LEU A 98 -1.36 -6.28 7.13
C LEU A 98 -0.38 -7.07 8.00
N ILE A 99 -0.68 -8.34 8.26
CA ILE A 99 0.18 -9.23 9.05
C ILE A 99 1.58 -9.31 8.43
N PHE A 100 1.68 -9.48 7.12
CA PHE A 100 2.95 -9.51 6.41
C PHE A 100 3.77 -8.25 6.63
N ILE A 101 3.19 -7.06 6.43
CA ILE A 101 3.90 -5.79 6.64
C ILE A 101 4.36 -5.66 8.10
N ASN A 102 3.49 -5.91 9.07
CA ASN A 102 3.88 -5.84 10.48
C ASN A 102 5.04 -6.83 10.80
N ARG A 103 4.97 -8.07 10.30
CA ARG A 103 6.02 -9.08 10.49
C ARG A 103 7.33 -8.72 9.78
N LEU A 104 7.27 -8.19 8.56
CA LEU A 104 8.43 -7.72 7.81
C LEU A 104 9.20 -6.68 8.64
N LEU A 105 8.49 -5.66 9.14
CA LEU A 105 9.09 -4.60 9.95
C LEU A 105 9.65 -5.15 11.27
N ALA A 106 8.98 -6.13 11.88
CA ALA A 106 9.45 -6.79 13.09
C ALA A 106 10.74 -7.59 12.87
N LEU A 107 10.92 -8.26 11.72
CA LEU A 107 12.16 -8.98 11.38
C LEU A 107 13.37 -8.04 11.23
N HIS A 108 13.12 -6.76 10.94
CA HIS A 108 14.14 -5.72 10.82
C HIS A 108 14.30 -4.85 12.08
N ASP A 109 13.69 -5.22 13.21
CA ASP A 109 13.66 -4.43 14.45
C ASP A 109 13.12 -2.99 14.24
N ARG A 110 12.22 -2.82 13.26
CA ARG A 110 11.58 -1.55 12.88
C ARG A 110 10.07 -1.58 13.05
N GLU A 111 9.55 -2.42 13.93
CA GLU A 111 8.12 -2.44 14.23
C GLU A 111 7.67 -1.07 14.77
N ARG A 112 6.69 -0.46 14.09
CA ARG A 112 6.11 0.85 14.47
C ARG A 112 4.59 0.86 14.51
N VAL A 113 3.94 0.02 13.72
CA VAL A 113 2.48 -0.09 13.68
C VAL A 113 1.99 -1.14 14.67
N ILE A 114 0.82 -0.88 15.24
CA ILE A 114 0.11 -1.83 16.09
C ILE A 114 -0.98 -2.48 15.26
N LEU A 115 -0.92 -3.81 15.13
CA LEU A 115 -1.98 -4.60 14.51
C LEU A 115 -3.12 -4.80 15.50
N GLN A 116 -4.33 -4.37 15.12
CA GLN A 116 -5.54 -4.45 15.93
C GLN A 116 -6.63 -5.22 15.19
N SER A 117 -7.61 -5.73 15.94
CA SER A 117 -8.80 -6.38 15.41
C SER A 117 -10.06 -5.60 15.77
N SER A 118 -11.03 -5.55 14.86
CA SER A 118 -12.34 -4.94 15.11
C SER A 118 -13.46 -5.98 15.07
N ASP A 119 -14.04 -6.31 16.22
CA ASP A 119 -15.19 -7.21 16.30
C ASP A 119 -16.44 -6.64 15.60
N ARG A 120 -16.53 -5.31 15.48
CA ARG A 120 -17.66 -4.65 14.82
C ARG A 120 -17.63 -4.83 13.30
N TYR A 121 -16.44 -4.79 12.72
CA TYR A 121 -16.23 -4.82 11.27
C TYR A 121 -15.66 -6.15 10.78
N ASN A 122 -15.30 -7.06 11.69
CA ASN A 122 -14.63 -8.33 11.40
C ASN A 122 -13.40 -8.15 10.48
N GLU A 123 -12.57 -7.16 10.79
CA GLU A 123 -11.36 -6.83 10.01
C GLU A 123 -10.15 -6.61 10.94
N LEU A 124 -8.95 -6.87 10.42
CA LEU A 124 -7.72 -6.34 11.02
C LEU A 124 -7.42 -4.94 10.49
N TYR A 125 -6.67 -4.17 11.27
CA TYR A 125 -6.21 -2.86 10.86
C TYR A 125 -4.89 -2.48 11.54
N HIS A 126 -4.15 -1.57 10.91
CA HIS A 126 -2.96 -0.95 11.48
C HIS A 126 -3.32 0.40 12.12
N GLU A 127 -2.86 0.60 13.35
CA GLU A 127 -2.74 1.90 13.98
C GLU A 127 -1.28 2.34 14.00
N PHE A 128 -1.01 3.58 13.61
CA PHE A 128 0.32 4.17 13.76
C PHE A 128 0.35 5.12 14.96
N PRO A 129 1.25 4.91 15.94
CA PRO A 129 1.36 5.77 17.12
C PRO A 129 1.54 7.24 16.75
N GLY A 130 0.69 8.10 17.32
CA GLY A 130 0.72 9.55 17.06
C GLY A 130 -0.15 9.99 15.87
N ILE A 131 -0.61 9.07 15.04
CA ILE A 131 -1.60 9.32 13.96
C ILE A 131 -2.93 8.61 14.24
N ASN A 132 -2.93 7.59 15.10
CA ASN A 132 -4.07 6.74 15.41
C ASN A 132 -5.30 7.48 15.98
N SER A 133 -5.17 8.73 16.41
CA SER A 133 -6.32 9.59 16.75
C SER A 133 -7.08 10.12 15.54
N ALA A 134 -6.46 10.17 14.36
CA ALA A 134 -7.03 10.73 13.13
C ALA A 134 -7.54 9.67 12.16
N GLY A 135 -7.07 8.42 12.27
CA GLY A 135 -7.51 7.33 11.41
C GLY A 135 -6.73 6.05 11.62
N TYR A 136 -7.12 5.03 10.85
CA TYR A 136 -6.48 3.72 10.83
C TYR A 136 -6.40 3.17 9.41
N PHE A 137 -5.54 2.18 9.20
CA PHE A 137 -5.20 1.70 7.87
C PHE A 137 -5.56 0.23 7.67
N ILE A 138 -6.09 -0.07 6.49
CA ILE A 138 -6.45 -1.43 6.06
C ILE A 138 -5.89 -1.69 4.67
N PHE A 139 -5.81 -2.95 4.25
CA PHE A 139 -5.67 -3.28 2.84
C PHE A 139 -7.05 -3.47 2.19
N LYS A 140 -7.21 -2.95 0.98
CA LYS A 140 -8.36 -3.23 0.10
C LYS A 140 -7.87 -3.98 -1.12
N LEU A 141 -8.41 -5.17 -1.37
CA LEU A 141 -8.03 -5.98 -2.53
C LEU A 141 -8.41 -5.28 -3.83
N GLU A 142 -7.55 -5.39 -4.83
CA GLU A 142 -7.89 -4.99 -6.19
C GLU A 142 -8.80 -6.05 -6.82
N ASN A 143 -9.98 -5.65 -7.27
CA ASN A 143 -10.96 -6.56 -7.88
C ASN A 143 -10.75 -6.78 -9.38
N THR A 144 -9.60 -6.37 -9.93
CA THR A 144 -9.27 -6.51 -11.35
C THR A 144 -8.37 -7.72 -11.59
N VAL A 145 -8.16 -8.06 -12.87
CA VAL A 145 -7.24 -9.14 -13.29
C VAL A 145 -5.79 -8.89 -12.82
N GLN A 146 -5.45 -7.64 -12.47
CA GLN A 146 -4.11 -7.30 -12.01
C GLN A 146 -3.76 -7.90 -10.63
N GLY A 147 -4.76 -8.21 -9.80
CA GLY A 147 -4.59 -8.68 -8.43
C GLY A 147 -3.91 -7.65 -7.52
N GLY A 148 -3.48 -8.05 -6.33
CA GLY A 148 -2.82 -7.17 -5.37
C GLY A 148 -3.79 -6.41 -4.46
N ALA A 149 -3.25 -5.47 -3.67
CA ALA A 149 -4.02 -4.75 -2.66
C ALA A 149 -3.50 -3.32 -2.44
N TYR A 150 -4.41 -2.43 -2.06
CA TYR A 150 -4.15 -1.04 -1.75
C TYR A 150 -4.13 -0.80 -0.24
N TYR A 151 -3.01 -0.31 0.29
CA TYR A 151 -2.95 0.14 1.69
C TYR A 151 -3.64 1.50 1.82
N THR A 152 -4.76 1.51 2.53
CA THR A 152 -5.74 2.59 2.47
C THR A 152 -6.06 3.09 3.88
N GLU A 153 -6.08 4.41 4.07
CA GLU A 153 -6.65 5.00 5.28
C GLU A 153 -8.19 4.88 5.21
N LYS A 154 -8.80 4.33 6.26
CA LYS A 154 -10.21 3.91 6.22
C LYS A 154 -11.17 5.09 6.08
N THR A 155 -10.92 6.19 6.77
CA THR A 155 -11.87 7.30 6.94
C THR A 155 -11.99 8.15 5.68
N THR A 156 -10.85 8.52 5.12
CA THR A 156 -10.68 9.34 3.90
C THR A 156 -10.78 8.49 2.64
N GLY A 157 -10.39 7.21 2.71
CA GLY A 157 -10.32 6.33 1.56
C GLY A 157 -9.04 6.49 0.74
N GLU A 158 -8.09 7.33 1.18
CA GLU A 158 -6.82 7.57 0.50
C GLU A 158 -5.97 6.29 0.45
N ALA A 159 -5.74 5.78 -0.77
CA ALA A 159 -4.92 4.60 -1.04
C ALA A 159 -3.46 5.01 -1.21
N LEU A 160 -2.66 4.86 -0.15
CA LEU A 160 -1.30 5.37 -0.06
C LEU A 160 -0.31 4.61 -0.93
N PHE A 161 -0.49 3.31 -1.10
CA PHE A 161 0.31 2.51 -2.00
C PHE A 161 -0.42 1.25 -2.46
N TYR A 162 0.03 0.73 -3.60
CA TYR A 162 -0.37 -0.54 -4.18
C TYR A 162 0.74 -1.57 -3.99
N LEU A 163 0.37 -2.78 -3.58
CA LEU A 163 1.29 -3.88 -3.34
C LEU A 163 0.80 -5.15 -4.05
N ASN A 164 1.69 -5.77 -4.83
CA ASN A 164 1.42 -7.04 -5.50
C ASN A 164 2.56 -8.03 -5.28
N PHE A 165 2.26 -9.14 -4.59
CA PHE A 165 3.23 -10.18 -4.29
C PHE A 165 3.65 -11.00 -5.53
N GLU A 166 2.75 -11.25 -6.47
CA GLU A 166 3.09 -12.04 -7.67
C GLU A 166 4.02 -11.25 -8.59
N LYS A 167 3.71 -9.97 -8.81
CA LYS A 167 4.48 -9.08 -9.70
C LYS A 167 5.73 -8.49 -9.06
N HIS A 168 5.90 -8.63 -7.74
CA HIS A 168 6.97 -8.00 -6.97
C HIS A 168 7.01 -6.49 -7.18
N VAL A 169 5.84 -5.85 -7.10
CA VAL A 169 5.65 -4.41 -7.35
C VAL A 169 5.10 -3.73 -6.12
N LEU A 170 5.73 -2.61 -5.74
CA LEU A 170 5.21 -1.61 -4.82
C LEU A 170 5.20 -0.24 -5.51
N ARG A 171 4.07 0.46 -5.48
CA ARG A 171 3.92 1.81 -6.03
C ARG A 171 3.28 2.71 -5.00
N PHE A 172 3.92 3.82 -4.67
CA PHE A 172 3.31 4.84 -3.83
C PHE A 172 2.41 5.76 -4.65
N ASN A 173 1.31 6.20 -4.05
CA ASN A 173 0.39 7.16 -4.63
C ASN A 173 0.71 8.55 -4.10
N SER A 174 1.35 9.35 -4.94
CA SER A 174 1.81 10.68 -4.58
C SER A 174 0.67 11.60 -4.16
N ARG A 175 -0.47 11.49 -4.82
CA ARG A 175 -1.68 12.27 -4.56
C ARG A 175 -2.27 11.93 -3.21
N ALA A 176 -2.47 10.63 -2.95
CA ALA A 176 -3.07 10.15 -1.72
C ALA A 176 -2.19 10.47 -0.51
N VAL A 177 -0.87 10.31 -0.65
CA VAL A 177 0.10 10.68 0.40
C VAL A 177 0.06 12.19 0.66
N THR A 178 0.02 13.03 -0.39
CA THR A 178 -0.11 14.49 -0.26
C THR A 178 -1.42 14.86 0.43
N GLN A 179 -2.54 14.35 -0.05
CA GLN A 179 -3.88 14.65 0.46
C GLN A 179 -4.02 14.22 1.92
N LEU A 180 -3.55 13.04 2.27
CA LEU A 180 -3.65 12.56 3.64
C LEU A 180 -2.70 13.32 4.57
N LEU A 181 -1.41 13.40 4.25
CA LEU A 181 -0.39 13.83 5.21
C LEU A 181 -0.16 15.35 5.22
N LEU A 182 -0.26 16.01 4.06
CA LEU A 182 0.00 17.45 3.93
C LEU A 182 -1.26 18.30 3.96
N VAL A 183 -2.44 17.72 3.69
CA VAL A 183 -3.73 18.43 3.76
C VAL A 183 -4.53 17.98 4.99
N GLU A 184 -4.93 16.72 5.05
CA GLU A 184 -5.88 16.26 6.09
C GLU A 184 -5.27 16.17 7.50
N TYR A 185 -4.04 15.66 7.61
CA TYR A 185 -3.39 15.43 8.91
C TYR A 185 -2.48 16.56 9.35
N HIS A 186 -2.08 17.45 8.44
CA HIS A 186 -1.08 18.47 8.72
C HIS A 186 -1.40 19.36 9.93
N GLU A 187 -2.66 19.80 10.07
CA GLU A 187 -3.08 20.64 11.21
C GLU A 187 -3.45 19.83 12.47
N LYS A 188 -3.73 18.53 12.31
CA LYS A 188 -4.28 17.66 13.38
C LYS A 188 -3.19 16.85 14.08
N ILE A 189 -2.10 16.56 13.37
CA ILE A 189 -1.04 15.64 13.76
C ILE A 189 0.28 16.41 13.81
N SER A 190 1.11 16.12 14.81
CA SER A 190 2.44 16.73 14.92
C SER A 190 3.34 16.36 13.74
N GLN A 191 4.18 17.29 13.30
CA GLN A 191 5.14 17.07 12.22
C GLN A 191 6.04 15.84 12.46
N ASP A 192 6.49 15.62 13.70
CA ASP A 192 7.33 14.45 14.05
C ASP A 192 6.61 13.12 13.84
N ALA A 193 5.30 13.05 14.14
CA ALA A 193 4.49 11.86 13.90
C ALA A 193 4.28 11.63 12.39
N ILE A 194 4.05 12.69 11.60
CA ILE A 194 3.97 12.60 10.14
C ILE A 194 5.30 12.09 9.56
N LYS A 195 6.44 12.63 10.01
CA LYS A 195 7.77 12.16 9.58
C LYS A 195 8.03 10.71 10.03
N GLY A 196 7.57 10.34 11.22
CA GLY A 196 7.65 8.96 11.70
C GLY A 196 6.89 7.98 10.80
N PHE A 197 5.71 8.38 10.33
CA PHE A 197 4.88 7.59 9.41
C PHE A 197 5.46 7.53 8.00
N GLU A 198 5.97 8.64 7.47
CA GLU A 198 6.72 8.66 6.22
C GLU A 198 7.90 7.67 6.26
N ASN A 199 8.70 7.71 7.32
CA ASN A 199 9.80 6.76 7.49
C ASN A 199 9.30 5.31 7.55
N TYR A 200 8.09 5.05 8.09
CA TYR A 200 7.49 3.71 8.08
C TYR A 200 7.12 3.26 6.66
N LEU A 201 6.58 4.16 5.84
CA LEU A 201 6.31 3.89 4.43
C LEU A 201 7.61 3.60 3.65
N LEU A 202 8.65 4.40 3.88
CA LEU A 202 9.98 4.18 3.28
C LEU A 202 10.59 2.85 3.71
N ASP A 203 10.52 2.51 4.99
CA ASP A 203 11.05 1.25 5.52
C ASP A 203 10.37 0.04 4.85
N ILE A 204 9.04 0.07 4.62
CA ILE A 204 8.33 -0.98 3.87
C ILE A 204 8.95 -1.17 2.49
N GLY A 205 9.09 -0.09 1.71
CA GLY A 205 9.60 -0.19 0.35
C GLY A 205 11.06 -0.62 0.31
N ASN A 206 11.89 -0.11 1.22
CA ASN A 206 13.30 -0.49 1.29
C ASN A 206 13.46 -1.98 1.61
N PHE A 207 12.75 -2.50 2.61
CA PHE A 207 12.84 -3.92 2.95
C PHE A 207 12.28 -4.83 1.87
N LEU A 208 11.20 -4.44 1.19
CA LEU A 208 10.69 -5.19 0.03
C LEU A 208 11.71 -5.25 -1.12
N LYS A 209 12.40 -4.13 -1.37
CA LYS A 209 13.44 -4.04 -2.39
C LYS A 209 14.69 -4.84 -2.01
N GLU A 210 15.14 -4.74 -0.77
CA GLU A 210 16.36 -5.37 -0.26
C GLU A 210 16.22 -6.88 -0.09
N ASP A 211 15.11 -7.34 0.50
CA ASP A 211 14.91 -8.76 0.84
C ASP A 211 14.39 -9.58 -0.34
N TYR A 212 13.51 -9.00 -1.16
CA TYR A 212 12.76 -9.75 -2.18
C TYR A 212 12.94 -9.21 -3.59
N GLY A 213 13.74 -8.14 -3.78
CA GLY A 213 13.99 -7.57 -5.10
C GLY A 213 12.77 -6.91 -5.73
N PHE A 214 11.85 -6.36 -4.92
CA PHE A 214 10.70 -5.65 -5.44
C PHE A 214 11.12 -4.46 -6.29
N ASP A 215 10.38 -4.25 -7.37
CA ASP A 215 10.37 -2.98 -8.07
C ASP A 215 9.54 -1.99 -7.26
N VAL A 216 10.20 -0.96 -6.73
CA VAL A 216 9.61 0.01 -5.81
C VAL A 216 9.75 1.41 -6.39
N ASP A 217 8.60 2.08 -6.57
CA ASP A 217 8.54 3.50 -6.89
C ASP A 217 8.05 4.28 -5.67
N PHE A 218 8.97 5.00 -5.03
CA PHE A 218 8.71 5.83 -3.85
C PHE A 218 8.04 7.16 -4.19
N THR A 219 7.95 7.55 -5.46
CA THR A 219 7.37 8.81 -5.93
C THR A 219 7.87 10.02 -5.13
N LEU A 220 6.98 10.82 -4.52
CA LEU A 220 7.35 12.02 -3.75
C LEU A 220 8.17 11.72 -2.48
N LEU A 221 8.18 10.47 -2.02
CA LEU A 221 8.84 10.06 -0.79
C LEU A 221 10.33 9.74 -1.00
N ASP A 222 10.79 9.52 -2.24
CA ASP A 222 12.16 9.10 -2.52
C ASP A 222 13.16 10.13 -1.99
N PRO A 223 14.03 9.84 -0.99
CA PRO A 223 14.99 10.80 -0.47
C PRO A 223 16.31 10.83 -1.26
N SER A 224 16.45 10.03 -2.33
CA SER A 224 17.67 9.97 -3.10
C SER A 224 17.93 11.28 -3.86
N ASN A 225 19.16 11.77 -3.84
CA ASN A 225 19.59 12.89 -4.69
C ASN A 225 19.50 12.58 -6.20
N SER A 226 19.33 11.31 -6.59
CA SER A 226 19.06 10.92 -7.97
C SER A 226 17.56 10.94 -8.33
N ALA A 227 16.68 11.14 -7.35
CA ALA A 227 15.25 11.17 -7.57
C ALA A 227 14.86 12.38 -8.43
N VAL A 228 13.92 12.14 -9.35
CA VAL A 228 13.28 13.19 -10.13
C VAL A 228 11.80 13.10 -9.86
N TYR A 229 11.25 14.12 -9.21
CA TYR A 229 9.82 14.22 -8.95
C TYR A 229 9.16 14.85 -10.17
N GLN A 230 8.74 13.99 -11.10
CA GLN A 230 8.08 14.38 -12.34
C GLN A 230 6.73 15.02 -12.04
N LEU A 231 6.43 16.17 -12.65
CA LEU A 231 5.12 16.80 -12.54
C LEU A 231 4.12 16.09 -13.46
N ALA A 232 2.88 15.95 -13.00
CA ALA A 232 1.78 15.36 -13.76
C ALA A 232 1.34 16.24 -14.93
N ASP A 233 1.38 17.57 -14.76
CA ASP A 233 1.22 18.52 -15.86
C ASP A 233 2.58 18.82 -16.49
N PRO A 234 2.84 18.41 -17.74
CA PRO A 234 4.11 18.65 -18.39
C PRO A 234 4.34 20.14 -18.72
N ASN A 235 3.31 21.00 -18.66
CA ASN A 235 3.42 22.42 -18.98
C ASN A 235 3.31 23.27 -17.73
N LEU A 236 4.43 23.57 -17.08
CA LEU A 236 4.43 24.46 -15.91
C LEU A 236 4.27 25.94 -16.34
N PRO A 237 3.16 26.63 -15.99
CA PRO A 237 2.99 28.03 -16.33
C PRO A 237 3.99 28.92 -15.59
N ASN A 238 4.57 29.89 -16.32
CA ASN A 238 5.51 30.87 -15.74
C ASN A 238 4.93 31.61 -14.52
N SER A 239 3.61 31.84 -14.47
CA SER A 239 2.96 32.48 -13.31
C SER A 239 3.10 31.67 -12.01
N ILE A 240 3.22 30.35 -12.08
CA ILE A 240 3.44 29.49 -10.91
C ILE A 240 4.89 29.63 -10.43
N ILE A 241 5.85 29.71 -11.36
CA ILE A 241 7.25 29.97 -11.06
C ILE A 241 7.42 31.38 -10.45
N ASP A 242 6.79 32.41 -11.04
CA ASP A 242 6.79 33.77 -10.50
C ASP A 242 6.22 33.83 -9.07
N ARG A 243 5.18 33.04 -8.78
CA ARG A 243 4.63 32.92 -7.44
C ARG A 243 5.64 32.26 -6.48
N LEU A 244 6.41 31.27 -6.94
CA LEU A 244 7.49 30.69 -6.13
C LEU A 244 8.54 31.74 -5.74
N PHE A 245 8.89 32.69 -6.62
CA PHE A 245 9.78 33.80 -6.26
C PHE A 245 9.21 34.65 -5.12
N VAL A 246 7.92 34.96 -5.16
CA VAL A 246 7.24 35.75 -4.13
C VAL A 246 7.21 34.98 -2.80
N GLU A 247 6.79 33.71 -2.83
CA GLU A 247 6.71 32.90 -1.61
C GLU A 247 8.08 32.59 -1.00
N ALA A 248 9.10 32.34 -1.83
CA ALA A 248 10.47 32.18 -1.36
C ALA A 248 10.99 33.44 -0.67
N ALA A 249 10.72 34.62 -1.24
CA ALA A 249 11.09 35.90 -0.64
C ALA A 249 10.36 36.15 0.70
N ASN A 250 9.06 35.82 0.77
CA ASN A 250 8.29 35.85 2.02
C ASN A 250 8.89 34.91 3.08
N GLY A 251 9.40 33.75 2.65
CA GLY A 251 10.15 32.79 3.48
C GLY A 251 11.60 33.20 3.80
N GLY A 252 12.05 34.39 3.38
CA GLY A 252 13.42 34.86 3.61
C GLY A 252 14.48 34.10 2.80
N ARG A 253 14.12 33.61 1.62
CA ARG A 253 14.98 32.91 0.68
C ARG A 253 15.01 33.65 -0.65
N MET A 254 16.07 33.43 -1.43
CA MET A 254 16.21 34.00 -2.76
C MET A 254 16.29 32.86 -3.77
N LEU A 255 15.49 32.98 -4.81
CA LEU A 255 15.53 32.06 -5.93
C LEU A 255 16.60 32.55 -6.92
N GLU A 256 17.49 31.66 -7.30
CA GLU A 256 18.63 31.88 -8.19
C GLU A 256 18.39 31.17 -9.52
N LEU A 257 19.09 31.57 -10.58
CA LEU A 257 19.08 30.88 -11.87
C LEU A 257 20.31 29.98 -12.00
N GLY A 258 20.08 28.70 -12.29
CA GLY A 258 21.11 27.70 -12.55
C GLY A 258 21.73 27.79 -13.95
N GLU A 259 22.60 26.81 -14.26
CA GLU A 259 23.37 26.78 -15.52
C GLU A 259 22.52 26.68 -16.80
N ASN A 260 21.22 26.38 -16.69
CA ASN A 260 20.26 26.35 -17.80
C ASN A 260 19.06 27.29 -17.61
N SER A 261 19.21 28.36 -16.81
CA SER A 261 18.07 29.18 -16.36
C SER A 261 17.02 28.40 -15.55
N SER A 262 17.39 27.24 -15.00
CA SER A 262 16.55 26.48 -14.07
C SER A 262 16.37 27.28 -12.77
N PRO A 263 15.14 27.42 -12.26
CA PRO A 263 14.90 27.98 -10.95
C PRO A 263 15.55 27.13 -9.84
N ILE A 264 16.49 27.70 -9.09
CA ILE A 264 17.16 27.06 -7.96
C ILE A 264 16.82 27.78 -6.66
N LEU A 265 16.35 27.03 -5.67
CA LEU A 265 16.07 27.52 -4.33
C LEU A 265 17.00 26.84 -3.31
N LYS A 266 17.86 27.62 -2.68
CA LYS A 266 18.69 27.15 -1.56
C LYS A 266 17.95 27.31 -0.25
N LEU A 267 17.85 26.23 0.51
CA LEU A 267 17.21 26.17 1.81
C LEU A 267 18.27 26.06 2.93
N ASP A 268 17.81 25.92 4.17
CA ASP A 268 18.71 25.72 5.30
C ASP A 268 19.42 24.36 5.21
N SER A 269 20.52 24.23 5.95
CA SER A 269 21.26 22.95 6.10
C SER A 269 21.86 22.39 4.80
N GLY A 270 21.99 23.23 3.77
CA GLY A 270 22.58 22.83 2.49
C GLY A 270 21.62 22.07 1.57
N THR A 271 20.31 22.05 1.86
CA THR A 271 19.30 21.52 0.95
C THR A 271 19.09 22.48 -0.21
N VAL A 272 19.06 21.96 -1.43
CA VAL A 272 18.86 22.72 -2.68
C VAL A 272 17.72 22.09 -3.45
N ILE A 273 16.79 22.92 -3.93
CA ILE A 273 15.71 22.51 -4.82
C ILE A 273 16.01 23.09 -6.20
N GLU A 274 15.82 22.29 -7.24
CA GLU A 274 15.90 22.72 -8.62
C GLU A 274 14.60 22.34 -9.34
N LEU A 275 13.99 23.30 -10.05
CA LEU A 275 12.95 23.05 -11.04
C LEU A 275 13.58 23.08 -12.42
N PHE A 276 13.32 22.09 -13.26
CA PHE A 276 13.94 22.00 -14.57
C PHE A 276 13.00 21.34 -15.59
N GLU A 277 13.19 21.68 -16.86
CA GLU A 277 12.59 20.99 -18.00
C GLU A 277 13.41 19.74 -18.32
N GLN A 278 12.74 18.60 -18.47
CA GLN A 278 13.33 17.32 -18.76
C GLN A 278 13.09 16.97 -20.23
N HIS A 279 14.17 16.77 -20.98
CA HIS A 279 14.13 16.32 -22.37
C HIS A 279 14.92 15.01 -22.51
N ASN A 280 14.32 13.99 -23.11
CA ASN A 280 15.05 12.82 -23.58
C ASN A 280 15.57 13.11 -25.00
N TYR A 281 16.86 13.44 -25.10
CA TYR A 281 17.51 13.76 -26.36
C TYR A 281 17.73 12.54 -27.28
N GLU A 282 17.72 11.30 -26.75
CA GLU A 282 17.91 10.10 -27.58
C GLU A 282 16.65 9.78 -28.40
N ASP A 283 15.48 9.95 -27.79
CA ASP A 283 14.18 9.65 -28.42
C ASP A 283 13.43 10.92 -28.89
N ASP A 284 14.00 12.11 -28.67
CA ASP A 284 13.38 13.43 -28.91
C ASP A 284 12.01 13.58 -28.23
N ILE A 285 11.91 13.12 -26.99
CA ILE A 285 10.69 13.16 -26.18
C ILE A 285 10.84 14.22 -25.09
N ASP A 286 9.97 15.22 -25.14
CA ASP A 286 9.78 16.15 -24.03
C ASP A 286 9.06 15.41 -22.89
N LEU A 287 9.73 15.34 -21.74
CA LEU A 287 9.21 14.70 -20.53
C LEU A 287 8.58 15.73 -19.58
N GLY A 288 8.56 17.01 -19.95
CA GLY A 288 7.93 18.08 -19.17
C GLY A 288 8.79 18.52 -17.99
N TRP A 289 8.15 19.06 -16.95
CA TRP A 289 8.85 19.64 -15.80
C TRP A 289 9.09 18.63 -14.68
N GLY A 290 10.26 18.71 -14.05
CA GLY A 290 10.63 17.93 -12.89
C GLY A 290 11.17 18.79 -11.74
N ILE A 291 11.07 18.25 -10.54
CA ILE A 291 11.72 18.78 -9.33
C ILE A 291 12.87 17.85 -8.94
N LYS A 292 14.00 18.43 -8.55
CA LYS A 292 15.09 17.73 -7.86
C LYS A 292 15.32 18.33 -6.49
N VAL A 293 15.60 17.47 -5.53
CA VAL A 293 16.05 17.86 -4.19
C VAL A 293 17.44 17.28 -3.99
N TYR A 294 18.36 18.14 -3.59
CA TYR A 294 19.72 17.76 -3.22
C TYR A 294 19.96 18.11 -1.77
N ASP A 295 20.45 17.14 -0.99
CA ASP A 295 21.02 17.39 0.33
C ASP A 295 22.33 16.61 0.51
N GLN A 296 23.22 17.11 1.37
CA GLN A 296 24.56 16.52 1.55
C GLN A 296 24.53 15.08 2.11
N GLN A 297 23.46 14.68 2.79
CA GLN A 297 23.33 13.39 3.46
C GLN A 297 22.47 12.40 2.67
N HIS A 298 21.82 12.82 1.58
CA HIS A 298 20.94 12.00 0.73
C HIS A 298 19.78 11.41 1.55
N LYS A 299 19.09 12.27 2.31
CA LYS A 299 18.05 11.90 3.28
C LYS A 299 16.81 12.78 3.22
N ILE A 300 16.83 13.86 2.46
CA ILE A 300 15.74 14.84 2.40
C ILE A 300 15.08 14.73 1.03
N GLY A 301 13.85 14.22 1.01
CA GLY A 301 13.04 14.17 -0.20
C GLY A 301 12.18 15.42 -0.43
N TRP A 302 11.41 15.44 -1.51
CA TRP A 302 10.44 16.51 -1.76
C TRP A 302 9.36 16.58 -0.68
N PHE A 303 8.87 15.43 -0.21
CA PHE A 303 7.92 15.39 0.90
C PHE A 303 8.47 16.06 2.17
N ASP A 304 9.73 15.81 2.54
CA ASP A 304 10.38 16.45 3.68
C ASP A 304 10.41 17.97 3.56
N VAL A 305 10.72 18.45 2.35
CA VAL A 305 10.73 19.88 2.04
C VAL A 305 9.35 20.48 2.26
N LEU A 306 8.30 19.87 1.71
CA LEU A 306 6.92 20.33 1.90
C LEU A 306 6.47 20.25 3.36
N LEU A 307 6.93 19.24 4.09
CA LEU A 307 6.60 19.08 5.50
C LEU A 307 7.24 20.18 6.35
N ARG A 308 8.51 20.54 6.07
CA ARG A 308 9.31 21.49 6.85
C ARG A 308 9.07 22.95 6.51
N TYR A 309 8.88 23.29 5.24
CA TYR A 309 8.85 24.68 4.77
C TYR A 309 7.44 25.09 4.37
N GLU A 310 6.76 25.82 5.26
CA GLU A 310 5.37 26.25 5.09
C GLU A 310 5.14 27.02 3.78
N PHE A 311 6.02 27.97 3.42
CA PHE A 311 5.86 28.74 2.19
C PHE A 311 5.90 27.86 0.92
N LEU A 312 6.73 26.81 0.90
CA LEU A 312 6.77 25.86 -0.21
C LEU A 312 5.54 24.97 -0.23
N ARG A 313 5.06 24.54 0.95
CA ARG A 313 3.82 23.78 1.07
C ARG A 313 2.63 24.57 0.57
N SER A 314 2.48 25.83 1.00
CA SER A 314 1.39 26.70 0.54
C SER A 314 1.46 26.91 -0.97
N TRP A 315 2.64 27.23 -1.51
CA TRP A 315 2.85 27.33 -2.95
C TRP A 315 2.48 26.04 -3.70
N TYR A 316 2.91 24.88 -3.20
CA TYR A 316 2.63 23.58 -3.81
C TYR A 316 1.13 23.24 -3.79
N LEU A 317 0.48 23.37 -2.63
CA LEU A 317 -0.92 23.00 -2.43
C LEU A 317 -1.89 23.95 -3.15
N GLU A 318 -1.60 25.26 -3.19
CA GLU A 318 -2.41 26.23 -3.96
C GLU A 318 -2.37 25.97 -5.47
N ASN A 319 -1.35 25.28 -5.95
CA ASN A 319 -1.11 24.99 -7.37
C ASN A 319 -1.08 23.48 -7.65
N LEU A 320 -1.70 22.67 -6.78
CA LEU A 320 -1.58 21.20 -6.80
C LEU A 320 -1.98 20.61 -8.16
N ASN A 321 -3.02 21.12 -8.81
CA ASN A 321 -3.46 20.62 -10.13
C ASN A 321 -2.37 20.64 -11.22
N THR A 322 -1.34 21.46 -11.07
CA THR A 322 -0.21 21.56 -11.99
C THR A 322 1.08 21.00 -11.40
N LEU A 323 1.29 21.18 -10.10
CA LEU A 323 2.51 20.75 -9.42
C LEU A 323 2.44 19.33 -8.85
N GLU A 324 1.30 18.65 -8.95
CA GLU A 324 1.14 17.28 -8.46
C GLU A 324 2.24 16.38 -9.03
N ILE A 325 2.98 15.74 -8.14
CA ILE A 325 3.97 14.74 -8.55
C ILE A 325 3.23 13.57 -9.18
N GLN A 326 3.66 13.10 -10.33
CA GLN A 326 3.02 12.01 -11.05
C GLN A 326 3.07 10.70 -10.24
N SER A 327 1.92 10.01 -10.17
CA SER A 327 1.84 8.61 -9.73
C SER A 327 1.85 7.66 -10.92
N ASP A 328 2.16 6.38 -10.68
CA ASP A 328 2.03 5.34 -11.69
C ASP A 328 0.55 5.17 -12.11
N ALA A 329 0.23 5.67 -13.31
CA ALA A 329 -1.11 5.70 -13.87
C ALA A 329 -1.70 4.30 -14.14
N LEU A 330 -0.87 3.25 -14.13
CA LEU A 330 -1.36 1.88 -14.23
C LEU A 330 -2.14 1.45 -12.97
N TYR A 331 -1.76 2.00 -11.81
CA TYR A 331 -2.28 1.59 -10.50
C TYR A 331 -3.12 2.68 -9.83
N PHE A 332 -2.95 3.95 -10.22
CA PHE A 332 -3.66 5.08 -9.63
C PHE A 332 -4.28 5.96 -10.72
N ASN A 333 -5.58 6.23 -10.61
CA ASN A 333 -6.34 7.07 -11.54
C ASN A 333 -6.82 8.36 -10.88
#